data_AF-A0A1J1E326-F1
#
_entry.id   AF-A0A1J1E326-F1
#
_cell.length_a   1.000
_cell.length_b   1.000
_cell.length_c   1.000
_cell.angle_alpha   90.00
_cell.angle_beta   90.00
_cell.angle_gamma   90.00
#
_symmetry.space_group_name_H-M   'P 1'
#
loop_
_entity.id
_entity.type
_entity.pdbx_description
1 polymer ?
#
loop_
_entity_poly.entity_id
_entity_poly.type
_entity_poly.pdbx_seq_one_letter_code
_entity_poly.pdbx_strand_id
1 'polypeptide(L)'
;MVNYGYKRHYRLKHSENEFAKGVNHINGIENFWGLCKVRLSRFRGVHKHKFYYHLKECEWRFNYRYENLYLYLLKWIKKIPLSYLEPNF
;
A
#
# COMPACT_ATOMS: atom_id res chain seq x y z
N MET A 1 -34.67 2.42 13.86
CA MET A 1 -33.72 1.44 13.28
C MET A 1 -33.23 1.99 11.96
N VAL A 2 -31.99 2.47 11.92
CA VAL A 2 -31.47 3.28 10.81
C VAL A 2 -30.71 2.35 9.85
N ASN A 3 -31.24 2.18 8.64
CA ASN A 3 -30.56 1.52 7.51
C ASN A 3 -29.40 2.41 7.05
N TYR A 4 -28.18 2.11 7.50
CA TYR A 4 -26.97 2.76 6.98
C TYR A 4 -26.59 2.14 5.63
N GLY A 5 -26.61 2.99 4.61
CA GLY A 5 -26.47 2.62 3.21
C GLY A 5 -25.18 1.85 2.93
N TYR A 6 -25.35 0.61 2.49
CA TYR A 6 -24.35 -0.15 1.75
C TYR A 6 -23.99 0.64 0.48
N LYS A 7 -22.92 1.44 0.57
CA LYS A 7 -22.29 2.07 -0.59
C LYS A 7 -21.76 0.98 -1.51
N ARG A 8 -22.62 0.62 -2.48
CA ARG A 8 -22.34 0.06 -3.81
C ARG A 8 -20.91 -0.46 -3.97
N HIS A 9 -20.74 -1.76 -3.77
CA HIS A 9 -19.59 -2.47 -4.32
C HIS A 9 -19.70 -2.40 -5.86
N TYR A 10 -18.99 -1.46 -6.48
CA TYR A 10 -18.79 -1.51 -7.92
C TYR A 10 -17.92 -2.73 -8.24
N ARG A 11 -18.55 -3.82 -8.69
CA ARG A 11 -17.83 -4.89 -9.38
C ARG A 11 -17.36 -4.32 -10.72
N LEU A 12 -16.06 -4.00 -10.80
CA LEU A 12 -15.41 -3.64 -12.05
C LEU A 12 -15.46 -4.85 -12.99
N LYS A 13 -16.20 -4.73 -14.09
CA LYS A 13 -16.23 -5.73 -15.17
C LYS A 13 -14.91 -5.64 -15.93
N HIS A 14 -14.09 -6.70 -15.86
CA HIS A 14 -12.90 -6.89 -16.68
C HIS A 14 -13.31 -7.41 -18.08
N SER A 15 -13.86 -6.56 -18.94
CA SER A 15 -14.27 -6.99 -20.30
C SER A 15 -13.48 -6.37 -21.44
N GLU A 16 -12.45 -5.56 -21.18
CA GLU A 16 -11.65 -4.96 -22.27
C GLU A 16 -10.16 -5.09 -21.94
N ASN A 17 -9.64 -6.27 -22.31
CA ASN A 17 -8.31 -6.85 -22.14
C ASN A 17 -7.08 -5.97 -22.53
N GLU A 18 -6.96 -4.74 -22.03
CA GLU A 18 -5.79 -3.89 -22.26
C GLU A 18 -5.10 -3.43 -20.97
N PHE A 19 -4.89 -4.35 -20.02
CA PHE A 19 -4.07 -4.06 -18.83
C PHE A 19 -2.91 -5.02 -18.59
N ALA A 20 -2.53 -5.86 -19.56
CA ALA A 20 -1.17 -6.40 -19.66
C ALA A 20 -0.92 -7.36 -20.82
N LYS A 21 0.30 -7.30 -21.35
CA LYS A 21 0.94 -8.46 -21.97
C LYS A 21 1.28 -9.49 -20.87
N GLY A 22 0.42 -10.50 -20.68
CA GLY A 22 0.72 -11.72 -19.93
C GLY A 22 -0.07 -11.94 -18.61
N VAL A 23 0.03 -13.16 -18.07
CA VAL A 23 -0.74 -13.69 -16.92
C VAL A 23 -0.36 -13.04 -15.57
N ASN A 24 0.75 -12.29 -15.50
CA ASN A 24 1.35 -11.91 -14.22
C ASN A 24 0.97 -10.51 -13.71
N HIS A 25 0.53 -9.59 -14.58
CA HIS A 25 0.38 -8.18 -14.21
C HIS A 25 -0.90 -7.88 -13.43
N ILE A 26 -2.04 -8.46 -13.84
CA ILE A 26 -3.33 -8.35 -13.12
C ILE A 26 -3.21 -9.07 -11.77
N ASN A 27 -2.59 -10.24 -11.74
CA ASN A 27 -2.33 -10.98 -10.49
C ASN A 27 -1.41 -10.20 -9.52
N GLY A 28 -0.43 -9.46 -10.05
CA GLY A 28 0.45 -8.62 -9.24
C GLY A 28 -0.28 -7.49 -8.53
N ILE A 29 -1.15 -6.75 -9.23
CA ILE A 29 -1.89 -5.62 -8.65
C ILE A 29 -2.98 -6.10 -7.68
N GLU A 30 -3.65 -7.22 -7.97
CA GLU A 30 -4.63 -7.81 -7.05
C GLU A 30 -3.98 -8.29 -5.76
N ASN A 31 -2.83 -8.97 -5.87
CA ASN A 31 -2.05 -9.40 -4.70
C ASN A 31 -1.56 -8.20 -3.88
N PHE A 32 -1.09 -7.14 -4.55
CA PHE A 32 -0.70 -5.90 -3.89
C PHE A 32 -1.84 -5.33 -3.03
N TRP A 33 -3.03 -5.16 -3.61
CA TRP A 33 -4.18 -4.63 -2.87
C TRP A 33 -4.68 -5.59 -1.78
N GLY A 34 -4.57 -6.90 -1.99
CA GLY A 34 -4.83 -7.92 -0.97
C GLY A 34 -3.97 -7.70 0.27
N LEU A 35 -2.66 -7.59 0.10
CA LEU A 35 -1.70 -7.34 1.18
C LEU A 35 -1.90 -5.96 1.84
N CYS A 36 -2.13 -4.92 1.04
CA CYS A 36 -2.41 -3.57 1.55
C CYS A 36 -3.61 -3.56 2.48
N LYS A 37 -4.72 -4.20 2.09
CA LYS A 37 -5.95 -4.28 2.91
C LYS A 37 -5.69 -4.95 4.26
N VAL A 38 -5.01 -6.09 4.27
CA VAL A 38 -4.67 -6.82 5.52
C VAL A 38 -3.79 -5.99 6.44
N ARG A 39 -2.82 -5.26 5.89
CA ARG A 39 -1.93 -4.41 6.68
C ARG A 39 -2.68 -3.19 7.24
N LEU A 40 -3.48 -2.53 6.41
CA LEU A 40 -4.23 -1.33 6.78
C LEU A 40 -5.34 -1.62 7.79
N SER A 41 -5.99 -2.80 7.74
CA SER A 41 -7.05 -3.16 8.68
C SER A 41 -6.59 -3.22 10.14
N ARG A 42 -5.30 -3.49 10.37
CA ARG A 42 -4.71 -3.52 11.72
C ARG A 42 -4.69 -2.16 12.41
N PHE A 43 -4.73 -1.06 11.67
CA PHE A 43 -4.74 0.29 12.24
C PHE A 43 -6.12 0.74 12.76
N ARG A 44 -7.19 -0.05 12.51
CA ARG A 44 -8.58 0.29 12.90
C ARG A 44 -9.07 1.64 12.37
N GLY A 45 -8.49 2.10 11.26
CA GLY A 45 -8.71 3.42 10.69
C GLY A 45 -7.38 4.12 10.42
N VAL A 46 -7.36 4.97 9.40
CA VAL A 46 -6.18 5.75 9.03
C VAL A 46 -6.64 7.18 8.78
N HIS A 47 -5.94 8.17 9.35
CA HIS A 47 -6.24 9.58 9.07
C HIS A 47 -6.05 9.87 7.59
N LYS A 48 -7.01 10.57 6.97
CA LYS A 48 -7.01 10.86 5.53
C LYS A 48 -5.69 11.47 5.04
N HIS A 49 -5.12 12.40 5.79
CA HIS A 49 -3.85 13.06 5.43
C HIS A 49 -2.62 12.14 5.53
N LYS A 50 -2.70 11.03 6.29
CA LYS A 50 -1.61 10.05 6.42
C LYS A 50 -1.73 8.85 5.49
N PHE A 51 -2.91 8.65 4.90
CA PHE A 51 -3.20 7.49 4.06
C PHE A 51 -2.17 7.30 2.94
N TYR A 52 -1.75 8.39 2.30
CA TYR A 52 -0.72 8.36 1.27
C TYR A 52 0.59 7.72 1.74
N TYR A 53 1.08 8.09 2.93
CA TYR A 53 2.31 7.52 3.48
C TYR A 53 2.17 6.02 3.75
N HIS A 54 1.02 5.56 4.27
CA HIS A 54 0.79 4.14 4.48
C HIS A 54 0.72 3.36 3.15
N LEU A 55 0.15 3.96 2.10
CA LEU A 55 0.12 3.34 0.78
C LEU A 55 1.52 3.21 0.18
N LYS A 56 2.33 4.27 0.25
CA LYS A 56 3.75 4.24 -0.18
C LYS A 56 4.57 3.22 0.62
N GLU A 57 4.31 3.08 1.93
CA GLU A 57 4.94 2.05 2.75
C GLU A 57 4.56 0.63 2.27
N CYS A 58 3.29 0.40 1.95
CA CYS A 58 2.83 -0.88 1.42
C CYS A 58 3.44 -1.20 0.06
N GLU A 59 3.54 -0.21 -0.84
CA GLU A 59 4.23 -0.32 -2.13
C GLU A 59 5.68 -0.75 -1.96
N TRP A 60 6.42 -0.07 -1.09
CA TRP A 60 7.81 -0.41 -0.79
C TRP A 60 7.91 -1.85 -0.28
N ARG A 61 7.10 -2.24 0.72
CA ARG A 61 7.12 -3.62 1.23
C ARG A 61 6.79 -4.66 0.17
N PHE A 62 5.85 -4.38 -0.72
CA PHE A 62 5.45 -5.32 -1.77
C PHE A 62 6.57 -5.54 -2.79
N ASN A 63 7.28 -4.49 -3.16
CA ASN A 63 8.38 -4.53 -4.12
C ASN A 63 9.63 -5.21 -3.53
N TYR A 64 9.88 -5.04 -2.23
CA TYR A 64 11.01 -5.63 -1.52
C TYR A 64 10.62 -6.87 -0.68
N ARG A 65 9.51 -7.55 -1.02
CA ARG A 65 8.93 -8.62 -0.18
C ARG A 65 9.79 -9.86 0.00
N TYR A 66 10.74 -10.10 -0.90
CA TYR A 66 11.70 -11.21 -0.83
C TYR A 66 13.06 -10.80 -0.24
N GLU A 67 13.18 -9.53 0.15
CA GLU A 67 14.41 -8.94 0.64
C GLU A 67 14.39 -8.81 2.17
N ASN A 68 15.57 -8.66 2.76
CA ASN A 68 15.67 -8.36 4.18
C ASN A 68 15.42 -6.85 4.42
N LEU A 69 14.16 -6.50 4.69
CA LEU A 69 13.73 -5.11 4.92
C LEU A 69 14.50 -4.42 6.05
N TYR A 70 14.92 -5.16 7.08
CA TYR A 70 15.69 -4.62 8.19
C TYR A 70 17.05 -4.09 7.73
N LEU A 71 17.76 -4.85 6.89
CA LEU A 71 19.04 -4.42 6.34
C LEU A 71 18.90 -3.17 5.45
N TYR A 72 17.83 -3.09 4.66
CA TYR A 72 17.53 -1.91 3.86
C TYR A 72 17.26 -0.69 4.74
N LEU A 73 16.40 -0.81 5.76
CA LEU A 73 16.12 0.28 6.68
C LEU A 73 17.39 0.75 7.39
N LEU A 74 18.21 -0.19 7.88
CA LEU A 74 19.48 0.14 8.53
C LEU A 74 20.42 0.92 7.60
N LYS A 75 20.51 0.51 6.33
CA LYS A 75 21.31 1.20 5.31
C LYS A 75 20.81 2.62 5.06
N TRP A 76 19.49 2.81 5.02
CA TRP A 76 18.88 4.13 4.78
C TRP A 76 19.07 5.06 5.96
N ILE A 77 18.81 4.60 7.19
CA ILE A 77 18.98 5.39 8.42
C ILE A 77 20.45 5.81 8.61
N LYS A 78 21.40 4.95 8.24
CA LYS A 78 22.84 5.30 8.25
C LYS A 78 23.21 6.39 7.23
N LYS A 79 22.56 6.41 6.06
CA LYS A 79 22.81 7.37 4.99
C LYS A 79 22.13 8.71 5.22
N ILE A 80 20.93 8.68 5.80
CA ILE A 80 20.12 9.86 6.13
C ILE A 80 19.81 9.74 7.61
N PRO A 81 20.69 10.27 8.49
CA PRO A 81 20.43 10.28 9.92
C PRO A 81 19.10 11.00 10.16
N LEU A 82 18.25 10.42 11.02
CA LEU A 82 16.91 10.96 11.34
C LEU A 82 16.95 12.43 11.80
N SER A 83 18.09 12.90 12.31
CA SER A 83 18.34 14.30 12.69
C SER A 83 18.28 15.29 11.53
N TYR A 84 18.47 14.84 10.29
CA TYR A 84 18.41 15.71 9.10
C TYR A 84 16.99 15.88 8.55
N LEU A 85 16.00 15.16 9.10
CA LEU A 85 14.67 15.14 8.52
C LEU A 85 13.77 16.29 8.96
N GLU A 86 14.05 17.08 10.01
CA GLU A 86 13.37 18.38 10.26
C GLU A 86 14.22 19.38 11.08
N PRO A 87 14.11 20.69 10.76
CA PRO A 87 13.27 21.56 11.57
C PRO A 87 12.45 22.53 10.69
N ASN A 88 11.23 22.17 10.29
CA ASN A 88 10.24 23.11 9.76
C ASN A 88 8.83 22.51 9.89
N PHE A 89 8.32 22.49 11.12
CA PHE A 89 6.89 22.67 11.40
C PHE A 89 6.69 24.06 11.97
#